data_AF-A0A167YKP1-F1
#
_entry.id   AF-A0A167YKP1-F1
#
_cell.length_a   1.000
_cell.length_b   1.000
_cell.length_c   1.000
_cell.angle_alpha   90.00
_cell.angle_beta   90.00
_cell.angle_gamma   90.00
#
_symmetry.space_group_name_H-M   'P 1'
#
loop_
_entity.id
_entity.type
_entity.pdbx_description
1 polymer ?
#
loop_
_entity_poly.entity_id
_entity_poly.type
_entity_poly.pdbx_seq_one_letter_code
_entity_poly.pdbx_strand_id
1 'polypeptide(L)'
;MVVIGLWATREQSAQSAAVELHGKLDSALRDQKEKWDASEAARAGSTCVWPIPTYQAVLLHIIFSFVISNRDAIDFDLKISLSPADLGLLEALVRSCRRLGMFYYPNILAKYDEGDLDSFVWVGTEEIKRFNIALYKVCGKASSSSIRDGIHVDANAWSSLTAGELQFPLPSNCALWNAVTRDEWEAGAKDEKWVSLDDDRQKDWISNFAEILQVFEF
;
A
#
# COMPACT_ATOMS: atom_id res chain seq x y z
N MET A 1 7.91 0.10 11.46
CA MET A 1 8.52 1.43 11.69
C MET A 1 9.92 1.35 12.30
N VAL A 2 10.18 0.50 13.30
CA VAL A 2 11.51 0.37 13.94
C VAL A 2 12.63 0.03 12.95
N VAL A 3 12.41 -0.92 12.03
CA VAL A 3 13.40 -1.33 11.01
C VAL A 3 13.89 -0.16 10.16
N ILE A 4 12.98 0.66 9.61
CA ILE A 4 13.32 1.83 8.78
C ILE A 4 14.03 2.89 9.62
N GLY A 5 13.55 3.13 10.85
CA GLY A 5 14.18 4.08 11.78
C GLY A 5 15.63 3.70 12.10
N LEU A 6 15.86 2.43 12.46
CA LEU A 6 17.20 1.88 12.71
C LEU A 6 18.11 2.04 11.48
N TRP A 7 17.59 1.72 10.29
CA TRP A 7 18.34 1.86 9.05
C TRP A 7 18.75 3.32 8.76
N ALA A 8 17.83 4.26 9.00
CA ALA A 8 18.03 5.68 8.74
C ALA A 8 19.10 6.35 9.61
N THR A 9 19.43 5.76 10.78
CA THR A 9 20.51 6.27 11.66
C THR A 9 21.89 6.24 11.03
N ARG A 10 22.10 5.38 10.02
CA ARG A 10 23.41 5.09 9.38
C ARG A 10 24.48 4.52 10.31
N GLU A 11 24.14 4.19 11.56
CA GLU A 11 25.05 3.48 12.45
C GLU A 11 25.13 2.01 12.04
N GLN A 12 26.35 1.47 11.92
CA GLN A 12 26.56 0.11 11.41
C GLN A 12 25.89 -0.98 12.27
N SER A 13 25.90 -0.80 13.59
CA SER A 13 25.23 -1.69 14.54
C SER A 13 23.71 -1.66 14.34
N ALA A 14 23.11 -0.48 14.21
CA ALA A 14 21.68 -0.27 14.01
C ALA A 14 21.21 -0.75 12.63
N GLN A 15 21.97 -0.53 11.58
CA GLN A 15 21.68 -1.06 10.24
C GLN A 15 21.74 -2.59 10.22
N SER A 16 22.72 -3.20 10.90
CA SER A 16 22.79 -4.66 11.04
C SER A 16 21.57 -5.21 11.77
N ALA A 17 21.16 -4.55 12.87
CA ALA A 17 19.94 -4.91 13.60
C ALA A 17 18.66 -4.74 12.77
N ALA A 18 18.61 -3.72 11.90
CA ALA A 18 17.51 -3.51 10.97
C ALA A 18 17.38 -4.66 9.97
N VAL A 19 18.49 -5.13 9.40
CA VAL A 19 18.53 -6.28 8.48
C VAL A 19 18.12 -7.57 9.20
N GLU A 20 18.63 -7.83 10.40
CA GLU A 20 18.24 -9.00 11.18
C GLU A 20 16.73 -8.99 11.49
N LEU A 21 16.21 -7.84 11.93
CA LEU A 21 14.79 -7.70 12.23
C LEU A 21 13.91 -7.83 10.98
N HIS A 22 14.38 -7.33 9.83
CA HIS A 22 13.71 -7.54 8.54
C HIS A 22 13.64 -9.02 8.16
N GLY A 23 14.72 -9.80 8.36
CA GLY A 23 14.73 -11.25 8.13
C GLY A 23 13.80 -12.02 9.07
N LYS A 24 13.71 -11.62 10.35
CA LYS A 24 12.74 -12.21 11.29
C LYS A 24 11.29 -11.90 10.87
N LEU A 25 11.04 -10.68 10.42
CA LEU A 25 9.73 -10.28 9.91
C LEU A 25 9.38 -11.05 8.63
N ASP A 26 10.33 -11.24 7.72
CA ASP A 26 10.14 -12.06 6.50
C ASP A 26 9.62 -13.45 6.85
N SER A 27 10.33 -14.13 7.77
CA SER A 27 9.97 -15.47 8.23
C SER A 27 8.56 -15.48 8.82
N ALA A 28 8.25 -14.54 9.72
CA ALA A 28 6.93 -14.45 10.35
C ALA A 28 5.79 -14.18 9.33
N LEU A 29 6.02 -13.30 8.35
CA LEU A 29 5.03 -12.99 7.31
C LEU A 29 4.74 -14.20 6.43
N ARG A 30 5.79 -14.97 6.08
CA ARG A 30 5.66 -16.20 5.28
C ARG A 30 4.98 -17.32 6.06
N ASP A 31 5.36 -17.53 7.32
CA ASP A 31 4.75 -18.54 8.20
C ASP A 31 3.27 -18.28 8.45
N GLN A 32 2.86 -17.00 8.47
CA GLN A 32 1.46 -16.60 8.66
C GLN A 32 0.71 -16.38 7.35
N LYS A 33 1.30 -16.72 6.18
CA LYS A 33 0.70 -16.45 4.87
C LYS A 33 -0.71 -17.00 4.74
N GLU A 34 -0.95 -18.22 5.20
CA GLU A 34 -2.29 -18.84 5.20
C GLU A 34 -3.38 -18.04 5.96
N LYS A 35 -2.99 -17.15 6.87
CA LYS A 35 -3.92 -16.38 7.70
C LYS A 35 -4.26 -15.02 7.11
N TRP A 36 -3.36 -14.43 6.34
CA TRP A 36 -3.56 -13.08 5.78
C TRP A 36 -3.79 -13.08 4.27
N ASP A 37 -3.30 -14.11 3.56
CA ASP A 37 -3.47 -14.23 2.12
C ASP A 37 -4.91 -14.60 1.78
N ALA A 38 -5.66 -13.60 1.34
CA ALA A 38 -7.06 -13.74 0.96
C ALA A 38 -7.22 -14.19 -0.50
N SER A 39 -6.13 -14.30 -1.27
CA SER A 39 -6.19 -14.61 -2.71
C SER A 39 -6.85 -15.96 -3.01
N GLU A 40 -6.54 -16.98 -2.20
CA GLU A 40 -7.03 -18.36 -2.35
C GLU A 40 -8.23 -18.68 -1.43
N ALA A 41 -8.66 -17.72 -0.61
CA ALA A 41 -9.73 -17.96 0.35
C ALA A 41 -11.10 -18.00 -0.37
N ALA A 42 -11.73 -19.18 -0.37
CA ALA A 42 -13.01 -19.42 -1.06
C ALA A 42 -14.14 -18.46 -0.66
N ARG A 43 -14.12 -17.94 0.58
CA ARG A 43 -15.12 -17.02 1.13
C ARG A 43 -14.65 -15.56 1.19
N ALA A 44 -13.45 -15.23 0.71
CA ALA A 44 -12.99 -13.85 0.70
C ALA A 44 -13.81 -13.01 -0.29
N GLY A 45 -14.27 -11.85 0.19
CA GLY A 45 -15.06 -10.89 -0.56
C GLY A 45 -15.12 -9.54 0.16
N SER A 46 -15.88 -8.60 -0.40
CA SER A 46 -15.96 -7.21 0.10
C SER A 46 -16.51 -7.08 1.53
N THR A 47 -17.27 -8.05 2.02
CA THR A 47 -17.82 -8.07 3.37
C THR A 47 -16.86 -8.63 4.44
N CYS A 48 -15.71 -9.19 4.03
CA CYS A 48 -14.73 -9.72 4.97
C CYS A 48 -13.99 -8.62 5.72
N VAL A 49 -13.53 -8.92 6.93
CA VAL A 49 -12.64 -8.04 7.69
C VAL A 49 -11.33 -7.85 6.93
N TRP A 50 -10.87 -6.61 6.82
CA TRP A 50 -9.60 -6.29 6.16
C TRP A 50 -8.46 -6.29 7.18
N PRO A 51 -7.43 -7.13 7.02
CA PRO A 51 -6.28 -7.16 7.92
C PRO A 51 -5.30 -6.02 7.58
N ILE A 52 -5.78 -4.78 7.61
CA ILE A 52 -5.04 -3.57 7.18
C ILE A 52 -3.65 -3.48 7.84
N PRO A 53 -3.48 -3.68 9.16
CA PRO A 53 -2.16 -3.60 9.78
C PRO A 53 -1.17 -4.64 9.23
N THR A 54 -1.66 -5.85 8.95
CA THR A 54 -0.84 -6.93 8.35
C THR A 54 -0.45 -6.56 6.93
N TYR A 55 -1.37 -6.06 6.12
CA TYR A 55 -1.10 -5.65 4.74
C TYR A 55 -0.13 -4.48 4.66
N GLN A 56 -0.27 -3.49 5.56
CA GLN A 56 0.72 -2.42 5.72
C GLN A 56 2.08 -2.96 6.14
N ALA A 57 2.15 -3.94 7.05
CA ALA A 57 3.40 -4.57 7.45
C ALA A 57 4.08 -5.32 6.30
N VAL A 58 3.31 -6.07 5.50
CA VAL A 58 3.80 -6.73 4.28
C VAL A 58 4.34 -5.71 3.28
N LEU A 59 3.59 -4.63 3.01
CA LEU A 59 4.02 -3.59 2.09
C LEU A 59 5.28 -2.88 2.57
N LEU A 60 5.36 -2.54 3.86
CA LEU A 60 6.56 -1.93 4.46
C LEU A 60 7.77 -2.88 4.41
N HIS A 61 7.56 -4.18 4.58
CA HIS A 61 8.59 -5.20 4.44
C HIS A 61 9.16 -5.20 3.01
N ILE A 62 8.29 -5.21 1.99
CA ILE A 62 8.69 -5.13 0.56
C ILE A 62 9.42 -3.81 0.27
N ILE A 63 8.91 -2.68 0.76
CA ILE A 63 9.56 -1.37 0.62
C ILE A 63 10.96 -1.40 1.24
N PHE A 64 11.12 -2.03 2.40
CA PHE A 64 12.42 -2.14 3.03
C PHE A 64 13.37 -3.08 2.29
N SER A 65 12.87 -4.17 1.70
CA SER A 65 13.66 -5.04 0.81
C SER A 65 14.28 -4.23 -0.33
N PHE A 66 13.54 -3.29 -0.91
CA PHE A 66 14.08 -2.36 -1.90
C PHE A 66 15.19 -1.46 -1.34
N VAL A 67 15.02 -0.94 -0.13
CA VAL A 67 15.99 -0.03 0.49
C VAL A 67 17.31 -0.74 0.79
N ILE A 68 17.26 -1.96 1.31
CA ILE A 68 18.48 -2.72 1.67
C ILE A 68 19.20 -3.29 0.43
N SER A 69 18.48 -3.64 -0.64
CA SER A 69 19.10 -4.11 -1.89
C SER A 69 19.90 -3.02 -2.60
N ASN A 70 19.66 -1.74 -2.29
CA ASN A 70 20.36 -0.59 -2.86
C ASN A 70 21.57 -0.12 -2.03
N ARG A 71 22.06 -0.94 -1.08
CA ARG A 71 23.13 -0.54 -0.14
C ARG A 71 24.45 -0.10 -0.82
N ASP A 72 24.72 -0.61 -2.02
CA ASP A 72 25.96 -0.36 -2.77
C ASP A 72 25.79 0.62 -3.95
N ALA A 73 24.56 1.08 -4.22
CA ALA A 73 24.29 2.05 -5.28
C ALA A 73 24.56 3.47 -4.75
N ILE A 74 25.59 4.12 -5.29
CA ILE A 74 25.95 5.53 -4.99
C ILE A 74 24.87 6.50 -5.51
N ASP A 75 23.96 6.02 -6.35
CA ASP A 75 22.88 6.79 -6.93
C ASP A 75 21.53 6.33 -6.37
N PHE A 76 20.64 7.28 -6.06
CA PHE A 76 19.22 6.99 -5.83
C PHE A 76 18.51 6.60 -7.14
N ASP A 77 19.27 6.23 -8.17
CA ASP A 77 18.75 5.54 -9.34
C ASP A 77 18.28 4.16 -8.87
N LEU A 78 16.98 4.15 -8.55
CA LEU A 78 16.15 3.05 -8.12
C LEU A 78 16.11 1.98 -9.24
N LYS A 79 17.24 1.36 -9.56
CA LYS A 79 17.34 0.09 -10.28
C LYS A 79 16.97 -1.00 -9.30
N ILE A 80 15.69 -1.05 -8.99
CA ILE A 80 15.17 -1.84 -7.87
C ILE A 80 14.68 -3.21 -8.35
N SER A 81 15.54 -4.23 -8.33
CA SER A 81 15.05 -5.60 -8.50
C SER A 81 14.59 -6.18 -7.16
N LEU A 82 13.35 -6.69 -7.13
CA LEU A 82 12.89 -7.54 -6.02
C LEU A 82 13.47 -8.94 -6.18
N SER A 83 13.74 -9.58 -5.05
CA SER A 83 13.94 -11.02 -5.06
C SER A 83 12.66 -11.72 -5.57
N PRO A 84 12.76 -12.89 -6.21
CA PRO A 84 11.57 -13.66 -6.60
C PRO A 84 10.62 -13.94 -5.43
N ALA A 85 11.18 -14.11 -4.23
CA ALA A 85 10.42 -14.37 -3.01
C ALA A 85 9.61 -13.15 -2.54
N ASP A 86 10.15 -11.94 -2.70
CA ASP A 86 9.44 -10.69 -2.37
C ASP A 86 8.45 -10.29 -3.45
N LEU A 87 8.75 -10.59 -4.73
CA LEU A 87 7.81 -10.45 -5.82
C LEU A 87 6.58 -11.34 -5.56
N GLY A 88 6.76 -12.61 -5.17
CA GLY A 88 5.67 -13.50 -4.80
C GLY A 88 4.88 -13.06 -3.56
N LEU A 89 5.49 -12.26 -2.68
CA LEU A 89 4.81 -11.66 -1.52
C LEU A 89 3.94 -10.45 -1.94
N LEU A 90 4.49 -9.58 -2.80
CA LEU A 90 3.74 -8.52 -3.46
C LEU A 90 2.57 -9.12 -4.26
N GLU A 91 2.83 -10.25 -4.93
CA GLU A 91 1.88 -11.07 -5.69
C GLU A 91 0.77 -11.72 -4.84
N ALA A 92 1.00 -11.98 -3.56
CA ALA A 92 -0.09 -12.40 -2.70
C ALA A 92 -0.93 -11.19 -2.26
N LEU A 93 -0.26 -10.05 -2.01
CA LEU A 93 -0.87 -8.86 -1.44
C LEU A 93 -1.89 -8.18 -2.38
N VAL A 94 -1.55 -7.86 -3.62
CA VAL A 94 -2.53 -7.23 -4.55
C VAL A 94 -3.68 -8.19 -4.89
N ARG A 95 -3.45 -9.50 -5.08
CA ARG A 95 -4.56 -10.46 -5.30
C ARG A 95 -5.49 -10.47 -4.10
N SER A 96 -4.94 -10.47 -2.89
CA SER A 96 -5.74 -10.37 -1.67
C SER A 96 -6.56 -9.07 -1.65
N CYS A 97 -5.94 -7.92 -1.93
CA CYS A 97 -6.63 -6.62 -1.99
C CYS A 97 -7.73 -6.58 -3.08
N ARG A 98 -7.46 -7.14 -4.26
CA ARG A 98 -8.43 -7.31 -5.35
C ARG A 98 -9.61 -8.16 -4.90
N ARG A 99 -9.34 -9.33 -4.32
CA ARG A 99 -10.35 -10.28 -3.84
C ARG A 99 -11.23 -9.68 -2.75
N LEU A 100 -10.63 -8.91 -1.84
CA LEU A 100 -11.32 -8.21 -0.77
C LEU A 100 -12.02 -6.92 -1.24
N GLY A 101 -11.89 -6.56 -2.52
CA GLY A 101 -12.54 -5.38 -3.10
C GLY A 101 -12.00 -4.06 -2.57
N MET A 102 -10.75 -4.01 -2.11
CA MET A 102 -10.18 -2.85 -1.42
C MET A 102 -9.96 -1.64 -2.34
N PHE A 103 -9.92 -1.82 -3.66
CA PHE A 103 -9.72 -0.74 -4.63
C PHE A 103 -11.01 -0.07 -5.09
N TYR A 104 -12.15 -0.41 -4.48
CA TYR A 104 -13.46 0.13 -4.84
C TYR A 104 -14.05 0.94 -3.68
N TYR A 105 -14.29 2.24 -3.91
CA TYR A 105 -14.67 3.17 -2.84
C TYR A 105 -15.94 2.78 -2.08
N PRO A 106 -17.03 2.32 -2.73
CA PRO A 106 -18.19 1.84 -1.97
C PRO A 106 -17.90 0.65 -1.04
N ASN A 107 -16.94 -0.22 -1.37
CA ASN A 107 -16.53 -1.28 -0.45
C ASN A 107 -15.74 -0.74 0.75
N ILE A 108 -15.00 0.37 0.57
CA ILE A 108 -14.30 1.06 1.65
C ILE A 108 -15.32 1.71 2.58
N LEU A 109 -16.32 2.40 2.03
CA LEU A 109 -17.39 3.05 2.80
C LEU A 109 -18.25 2.04 3.56
N ALA A 110 -18.56 0.89 2.94
CA ALA A 110 -19.33 -0.19 3.55
C ALA A 110 -18.63 -0.87 4.77
N LYS A 111 -17.46 -0.37 5.19
CA LYS A 111 -16.80 -0.77 6.44
C LYS A 111 -17.31 -0.04 7.67
N TYR A 112 -18.12 1.00 7.46
CA TYR A 112 -18.59 1.90 8.51
C TYR A 112 -20.12 1.94 8.51
N ASP A 113 -20.67 2.18 9.70
CA ASP A 113 -22.10 2.35 9.91
C ASP A 113 -22.44 3.83 10.12
N GLU A 114 -23.69 4.24 9.86
CA GLU A 114 -24.16 5.62 10.07
C GLU A 114 -23.99 6.14 11.52
N GLY A 115 -23.82 5.23 12.49
CA GLY A 115 -23.58 5.57 13.89
C GLY A 115 -22.12 5.81 14.26
N ASP A 116 -21.19 5.57 13.33
CA ASP A 116 -19.75 5.77 13.58
C ASP A 116 -19.39 7.26 13.63
N LEU A 117 -18.37 7.59 14.41
CA LEU A 117 -17.88 8.96 14.49
C LEU A 117 -17.26 9.39 13.16
N ASP A 118 -17.70 10.53 12.61
CA ASP A 118 -17.21 11.09 11.33
C ASP A 118 -15.68 11.10 11.20
N SER A 119 -14.96 11.48 12.27
CA SER A 119 -13.50 11.50 12.27
C SER A 119 -12.89 10.10 12.19
N PHE A 120 -13.53 9.09 12.78
CA PHE A 120 -13.09 7.70 12.70
C PHE A 120 -13.31 7.14 11.30
N VAL A 121 -14.49 7.37 10.71
CA VAL A 121 -14.82 7.00 9.33
C VAL A 121 -13.83 7.63 8.36
N TRP A 122 -13.54 8.93 8.54
CA TRP A 122 -12.57 9.65 7.73
C TRP A 122 -11.17 9.05 7.84
N VAL A 123 -10.64 8.87 9.06
CA VAL A 123 -9.28 8.32 9.26
C VAL A 123 -9.15 6.95 8.60
N GLY A 124 -10.11 6.06 8.83
CA GLY A 124 -10.01 4.71 8.28
C GLY A 124 -10.16 4.69 6.75
N THR A 125 -11.06 5.50 6.19
CA THR A 125 -11.18 5.67 4.74
C THR A 125 -9.88 6.21 4.14
N GLU A 126 -9.31 7.26 4.73
CA GLU A 126 -8.05 7.87 4.33
C GLU A 126 -6.85 6.93 4.45
N GLU A 127 -6.83 6.07 5.46
CA GLU A 127 -5.81 5.04 5.67
C GLU A 127 -5.80 4.03 4.52
N ILE A 128 -6.97 3.51 4.17
CA ILE A 128 -7.12 2.51 3.11
C ILE A 128 -6.74 3.10 1.75
N LYS A 129 -7.19 4.33 1.45
CA LYS A 129 -6.81 5.02 0.21
C LYS A 129 -5.30 5.23 0.10
N ARG A 130 -4.65 5.69 1.18
CA ARG A 130 -3.18 5.89 1.21
C ARG A 130 -2.43 4.58 1.07
N PHE A 131 -2.90 3.52 1.73
CA PHE A 131 -2.35 2.17 1.59
C PHE A 131 -2.42 1.68 0.14
N ASN A 132 -3.59 1.76 -0.50
CA ASN A 132 -3.79 1.32 -1.88
C ASN A 132 -2.91 2.08 -2.87
N ILE A 133 -2.73 3.39 -2.68
CA ILE A 133 -1.83 4.20 -3.51
C ILE A 133 -0.37 3.84 -3.29
N ALA A 134 0.04 3.57 -2.04
CA ALA A 134 1.39 3.10 -1.75
C ALA A 134 1.66 1.75 -2.43
N LEU A 135 0.69 0.83 -2.39
CA LEU A 135 0.74 -0.45 -3.07
C LEU A 135 0.87 -0.29 -4.59
N TYR A 136 0.05 0.57 -5.20
CA TYR A 136 0.13 0.92 -6.63
C TYR A 136 1.54 1.39 -7.03
N LYS A 137 2.10 2.35 -6.28
CA LYS A 137 3.46 2.88 -6.54
C LYS A 137 4.55 1.81 -6.42
N VAL A 138 4.42 0.90 -5.46
CA VAL A 138 5.34 -0.23 -5.28
C VAL A 138 5.24 -1.21 -6.45
N CYS A 139 4.04 -1.52 -6.92
CA CYS A 139 3.81 -2.35 -8.10
C CYS A 139 4.44 -1.76 -9.37
N GLY A 140 4.29 -0.45 -9.60
CA GLY A 140 4.91 0.24 -10.73
C GLY A 140 6.44 0.09 -10.71
N LYS A 141 7.07 0.37 -9.56
CA LYS A 141 8.53 0.25 -9.40
C LYS A 141 9.05 -1.18 -9.58
N ALA A 142 8.32 -2.18 -9.06
CA ALA A 142 8.69 -3.59 -9.24
C ALA A 142 8.63 -4.02 -10.73
N SER A 143 7.61 -3.55 -11.47
CA SER A 143 7.42 -3.89 -12.88
C SER A 143 8.46 -3.26 -13.80
N SER A 144 8.90 -2.02 -13.52
CA SER A 144 9.96 -1.35 -14.29
C SER A 144 11.31 -2.05 -14.18
N SER A 145 11.54 -2.83 -13.10
CA SER A 145 12.77 -3.60 -12.94
C SER A 145 12.77 -4.90 -13.74
N SER A 146 11.64 -5.62 -13.82
CA SER A 146 11.58 -6.89 -14.54
C SER A 146 11.77 -6.74 -16.05
N ILE A 147 11.39 -5.59 -16.62
CA ILE A 147 11.55 -5.30 -18.05
C ILE A 147 13.03 -5.09 -18.44
N ARG A 148 13.87 -4.61 -17.52
CA ARG A 148 15.30 -4.31 -17.79
C ARG A 148 16.22 -5.52 -17.71
N ASP A 149 15.87 -6.53 -16.92
CA ASP A 149 16.71 -7.72 -16.70
C ASP A 149 16.59 -8.79 -17.82
N GLY A 150 15.81 -8.52 -18.88
CA GLY A 150 15.71 -9.42 -20.05
C GLY A 150 15.07 -10.79 -19.77
N ILE A 151 14.59 -11.01 -18.54
CA ILE A 151 13.86 -12.21 -18.15
C ILE A 151 12.43 -12.05 -18.69
N HIS A 152 12.16 -12.62 -19.87
CA HIS A 152 10.81 -12.90 -20.33
C HIS A 152 10.18 -13.95 -19.41
N VAL A 153 9.74 -13.53 -18.22
CA VAL A 153 8.75 -14.28 -17.45
C VAL A 153 7.44 -14.11 -18.20
N ASP A 154 6.80 -15.22 -18.58
CA ASP A 154 5.54 -15.22 -19.32
C ASP A 154 4.56 -14.20 -18.72
N ALA A 155 4.30 -13.15 -19.51
CA ALA A 155 3.53 -11.98 -19.12
C ALA A 155 2.03 -12.29 -19.09
N ASN A 156 1.61 -13.24 -18.24
CA ASN A 156 0.21 -13.57 -18.04
C ASN A 156 -0.18 -13.58 -16.55
N ALA A 157 -1.10 -12.67 -16.22
CA ALA A 157 -2.07 -12.69 -15.10
C ALA A 157 -1.75 -12.06 -13.72
N TRP A 158 -0.60 -11.43 -13.47
CA TRP A 158 -0.48 -10.46 -12.35
C TRP A 158 -0.36 -9.00 -12.80
N SER A 159 0.14 -8.80 -14.03
CA SER A 159 0.57 -7.56 -14.67
C SER A 159 0.00 -6.29 -14.05
N SER A 160 0.80 -5.68 -13.17
CA SER A 160 0.70 -4.35 -12.55
C SER A 160 -0.69 -3.94 -12.06
N LEU A 161 -0.83 -3.65 -10.77
CA LEU A 161 -1.97 -2.88 -10.28
C LEU A 161 -2.05 -1.59 -11.10
N THR A 162 -3.10 -1.42 -11.90
CA THR A 162 -3.20 -0.27 -12.82
C THR A 162 -3.95 0.88 -12.15
N ALA A 163 -3.72 2.11 -12.62
CA ALA A 163 -4.50 3.26 -12.19
C ALA A 163 -6.02 3.07 -12.46
N GLY A 164 -6.37 2.29 -13.49
CA GLY A 164 -7.77 1.97 -13.84
C GLY A 164 -8.49 1.12 -12.78
N GLU A 165 -7.75 0.39 -11.95
CA GLU A 165 -8.32 -0.40 -10.84
C GLU A 165 -8.59 0.45 -9.60
N LEU A 166 -8.00 1.65 -9.49
CA LEU A 166 -8.15 2.53 -8.32
C LEU A 166 -9.44 3.35 -8.43
N GLN A 167 -10.55 2.72 -8.08
CA GLN A 167 -11.91 3.29 -8.14
C GLN A 167 -12.27 4.01 -6.83
N PHE A 168 -11.43 4.97 -6.45
CA PHE A 168 -11.62 5.83 -5.28
C PHE A 168 -10.96 7.20 -5.51
N PRO A 169 -11.42 8.27 -4.84
CA PRO A 169 -10.81 9.60 -4.97
C PRO A 169 -9.40 9.64 -4.37
N LEU A 170 -8.57 10.58 -4.82
CA LEU A 170 -7.28 10.80 -4.17
C LEU A 170 -7.44 11.09 -2.65
N PRO A 171 -6.46 10.70 -1.82
CA PRO A 171 -6.42 11.08 -0.41
C PRO A 171 -6.53 12.59 -0.24
N SER A 172 -7.36 13.03 0.69
CA SER A 172 -7.57 14.46 0.97
C SER A 172 -6.86 14.89 2.26
N ASN A 173 -6.78 16.21 2.43
CA ASN A 173 -6.35 16.89 3.65
C ASN A 173 -5.11 16.28 4.32
N CYS A 174 -3.98 16.40 3.60
CA CYS A 174 -2.68 15.99 4.09
C CYS A 174 -2.25 16.74 5.37
N ALA A 175 -2.77 17.96 5.60
CA ALA A 175 -2.47 18.70 6.82
C ALA A 175 -3.08 18.00 8.04
N LEU A 176 -4.37 17.66 7.98
CA LEU A 176 -5.06 16.92 9.04
C LEU A 176 -4.45 15.53 9.26
N TRP A 177 -4.14 14.80 8.18
CA TRP A 177 -3.52 13.47 8.28
C TRP A 177 -2.16 13.48 8.97
N ASN A 178 -1.36 14.53 8.75
CA ASN A 178 -0.02 14.66 9.33
C ASN A 178 0.02 15.46 10.63
N ALA A 179 -1.15 15.84 11.17
CA ALA A 179 -1.22 16.58 12.42
C ALA A 179 -0.62 15.73 13.57
N VAL A 180 0.32 16.31 14.30
CA VAL A 180 0.99 15.65 15.43
C VAL A 180 0.38 16.12 16.75
N THR A 181 -0.08 17.36 16.78
CA THR A 181 -0.71 17.97 17.96
C THR A 181 -2.23 18.02 17.81
N ARG A 182 -2.92 18.09 18.95
CA ARG A 182 -4.38 18.28 18.97
C ARG A 182 -4.79 19.58 18.28
N ASP A 183 -4.04 20.67 18.48
CA ASP A 183 -4.40 21.97 17.93
C ASP A 183 -4.30 21.98 16.39
N GLU A 184 -3.29 21.32 15.82
CA GLU A 184 -3.19 21.09 14.37
C GLU A 184 -4.34 20.24 13.84
N TRP A 185 -4.73 19.20 14.58
CA TRP A 185 -5.86 18.33 14.24
C TRP A 185 -7.16 19.13 14.22
N GLU A 186 -7.45 19.88 15.28
CA GLU A 186 -8.64 20.72 15.39
C GLU A 186 -8.70 21.82 14.32
N ALA A 187 -7.54 22.38 13.93
CA ALA A 187 -7.46 23.35 12.83
C ALA A 187 -7.80 22.69 11.49
N GLY A 188 -7.18 21.55 11.17
CA GLY A 188 -7.42 20.84 9.91
C GLY A 188 -8.83 20.24 9.79
N ALA A 189 -9.45 19.87 10.91
CA ALA A 189 -10.79 19.29 10.95
C ALA A 189 -11.90 20.30 10.65
N LYS A 190 -11.69 21.60 10.90
CA LYS A 190 -12.69 22.66 10.65
C LYS A 190 -12.96 22.87 9.16
N ASP A 191 -11.93 22.68 8.34
CA ASP A 191 -12.01 22.86 6.89
C ASP A 191 -12.35 21.56 6.15
N GLU A 192 -12.43 20.42 6.88
CA GLU A 192 -12.66 19.12 6.26
C GLU A 192 -14.14 18.86 6.00
N LYS A 193 -14.42 18.37 4.79
CA LYS A 193 -15.69 17.74 4.50
C LYS A 193 -15.59 16.28 4.91
N TRP A 194 -16.25 15.94 6.01
CA TRP A 194 -16.34 14.56 6.47
C TRP A 194 -16.88 13.63 5.39
N VAL A 195 -16.48 12.37 5.46
CA VAL A 195 -16.87 11.34 4.50
C VAL A 195 -18.38 11.14 4.59
N SER A 196 -19.07 11.29 3.46
CA SER A 196 -20.47 10.91 3.32
C SER A 196 -20.56 9.46 2.85
N LEU A 197 -21.24 8.59 3.60
CA LEU A 197 -21.38 7.17 3.26
C LEU A 197 -22.23 6.96 1.98
N ASP A 198 -23.10 7.90 1.64
CA ASP A 198 -23.96 7.86 0.45
C ASP A 198 -23.32 8.46 -0.81
N ASP A 199 -22.17 9.14 -0.70
CA ASP A 199 -21.51 9.77 -1.84
C ASP A 199 -20.28 8.95 -2.26
N ASP A 200 -20.45 8.18 -3.33
CA ASP A 200 -19.36 7.37 -3.89
C ASP A 200 -18.29 8.21 -4.59
N ARG A 201 -18.51 9.51 -4.78
CA ARG A 201 -17.61 10.46 -5.44
C ARG A 201 -17.07 9.94 -6.77
N GLN A 202 -17.88 9.22 -7.54
CA GLN A 202 -17.44 8.52 -8.75
C GLN A 202 -16.69 9.41 -9.75
N LYS A 203 -17.10 10.67 -9.89
CA LYS A 203 -16.45 11.67 -10.75
C LYS A 203 -14.99 11.96 -10.37
N ASP A 204 -14.64 11.79 -9.10
CA ASP A 204 -13.32 12.12 -8.54
C ASP A 204 -12.36 10.90 -8.52
N TRP A 205 -12.80 9.72 -8.97
CA TRP A 205 -12.00 8.50 -8.92
C TRP A 205 -10.72 8.59 -9.75
N ILE A 206 -9.63 8.03 -9.22
CA ILE A 206 -8.34 7.97 -9.90
C ILE A 206 -8.45 7.25 -11.24
N SER A 207 -9.28 6.20 -11.32
CA SER A 207 -9.55 5.44 -12.55
C SER A 207 -10.01 6.30 -13.73
N ASN A 208 -10.70 7.42 -13.48
CA ASN A 208 -11.15 8.33 -14.55
C ASN A 208 -10.00 9.07 -15.24
N PHE A 209 -8.82 9.10 -14.61
CA PHE A 209 -7.62 9.76 -15.11
C PHE A 209 -6.51 8.74 -15.46
N ALA A 210 -6.84 7.45 -15.51
CA ALA A 210 -5.88 6.38 -15.71
C ALA A 210 -5.07 6.53 -17.01
N GLU A 211 -5.70 6.96 -18.10
CA GLU A 211 -5.04 7.19 -19.38
C GLU A 211 -3.96 8.29 -19.30
N ILE A 212 -4.22 9.34 -18.51
CA ILE A 212 -3.27 10.43 -18.29
C ILE A 212 -2.10 9.94 -17.43
N LEU A 213 -2.40 9.18 -16.36
CA LEU A 213 -1.38 8.70 -15.43
C LEU A 213 -0.44 7.67 -16.06
N GLN A 214 -0.93 6.85 -17.00
CA GLN A 214 -0.09 5.92 -17.77
C GLN A 214 0.94 6.63 -18.67
N VAL A 215 0.71 7.90 -19.03
CA VAL A 215 1.62 8.69 -19.88
C VAL A 215 2.76 9.33 -19.08
N PHE A 216 2.65 9.44 -17.75
CA PHE A 216 3.61 10.15 -16.88
C PHE A 216 4.49 9.25 -16.00
N GLU A 217 4.45 7.93 -16.15
CA GLU A 217 5.41 7.03 -15.50
C GLU A 217 6.77 7.08 -16.22
N PHE A 218 7.72 7.87 -15.68
CA PHE A 218 9.15 7.94 -16.08
C PHE A 218 10.04 7.10 -15.15
#